data_AF-A0AAW0BKI8-F1
#
_entry.id   AF-A0AAW0BKI8-F1
#
_cell.length_a   1.000
_cell.length_b   1.000
_cell.length_c   1.000
_cell.angle_alpha   90.00
_cell.angle_beta   90.00
_cell.angle_gamma   90.00
#
_symmetry.space_group_name_H-M   'P 1'
#
loop_
_entity.id
_entity.type
_entity.pdbx_description
1 polymer ?
#
loop_
_entity_poly.entity_id
_entity_poly.type
_entity_poly.pdbx_seq_one_letter_code
_entity_poly.pdbx_strand_id
1 'polypeptide(L)'
;QLHSALSNLQETTSATMKKLRAERKAFKMQARRAQESLATVRGDFKAIATWDAKDGQMYSMLTRRLVLRISGAGCPENKVKDVILSCADVFGVNAKNLTLSAPSVARMKKEGRYISLIQIGREIKMTYGTVPRQGLEFHDVGHDLKSGKS
;
A
#
# COMPACT_ATOMS: atom_id res chain seq x y z
N GLN A 1 14.19 35.11 66.80
CA GLN A 1 14.31 33.74 66.23
C GLN A 1 13.07 33.31 65.43
N LEU A 2 11.85 33.61 65.87
CA LEU A 2 10.62 33.30 65.10
C LEU A 2 10.51 34.03 63.74
N HIS A 3 10.85 35.32 63.68
CA HIS A 3 10.79 36.10 62.44
C HIS A 3 11.74 35.61 61.34
N SER A 4 12.94 35.14 61.69
CA SER A 4 13.90 34.59 60.71
C SER A 4 13.46 33.23 60.19
N ALA A 5 12.84 32.40 61.04
CA ALA A 5 12.29 31.12 60.62
C ALA A 5 11.13 31.31 59.62
N LEU A 6 10.27 32.30 59.85
CA LEU A 6 9.14 32.61 58.98
C LEU A 6 9.58 33.15 57.61
N SER A 7 10.60 34.02 57.58
CA SER A 7 11.21 34.53 56.35
C SER A 7 11.85 33.41 55.52
N ASN A 8 12.62 32.52 56.15
CA ASN A 8 13.23 31.38 55.48
C ASN A 8 12.18 30.40 54.92
N LEU A 9 11.05 30.21 55.62
CA LEU A 9 9.95 29.37 55.14
C LEU A 9 9.25 29.98 53.92
N GLN A 10 9.11 31.31 53.90
CA GLN A 10 8.49 32.04 52.81
C GLN A 10 9.36 32.07 51.55
N GLU A 11 10.68 32.19 51.71
CA GLU A 11 11.63 32.08 50.59
C GLU A 11 11.69 30.65 50.03
N THR A 12 11.74 29.64 50.88
CA THR A 12 11.78 28.23 50.45
C THR A 12 10.48 27.80 49.76
N THR A 13 9.32 28.25 50.23
CA THR A 13 8.02 28.01 49.56
C THR A 13 7.91 28.77 48.23
N SER A 14 8.40 30.02 48.16
CA SER A 14 8.46 30.77 46.90
C SER A 14 9.38 30.10 45.86
N ALA A 15 10.56 29.64 46.29
CA ALA A 15 11.52 28.96 45.43
C ALA A 15 10.99 27.60 44.92
N THR A 16 10.36 26.81 45.79
CA THR A 16 9.73 25.53 45.39
C THR A 16 8.55 25.74 44.45
N MET A 17 7.68 26.73 44.71
CA MET A 17 6.61 27.09 43.77
C MET A 17 7.15 27.50 42.39
N LYS A 18 8.25 28.27 42.33
CA LYS A 18 8.89 28.67 41.08
C LYS A 18 9.45 27.45 40.33
N LYS A 19 10.08 26.51 41.05
CA LYS A 19 10.59 25.25 40.49
C LYS A 19 9.46 24.39 39.92
N LEU A 20 8.37 24.18 40.68
CA LEU A 20 7.21 23.42 40.22
C LEU A 20 6.53 24.06 39.00
N ARG A 21 6.48 25.40 38.92
CA ARG A 21 5.97 26.10 37.73
C ARG A 21 6.87 25.86 36.51
N ALA A 22 8.19 25.87 36.69
CA ALA A 22 9.14 25.59 35.62
C ALA A 22 9.03 24.13 35.13
N GLU A 23 8.96 23.16 36.04
CA GLU A 23 8.76 21.75 35.71
C GLU A 23 7.43 21.51 35.00
N ARG A 24 6.33 22.09 35.48
CA ARG A 24 5.03 22.02 34.81
C ARG A 24 5.08 22.58 33.39
N LYS A 25 5.79 23.69 33.18
CA LYS A 25 5.98 24.28 31.84
C LYS A 25 6.80 23.35 30.95
N ALA A 26 7.84 22.72 31.48
CA ALA A 26 8.66 21.75 30.75
C ALA A 26 7.83 20.54 30.31
N PHE A 27 7.06 19.92 31.21
CA PHE A 27 6.17 18.80 30.86
C PHE A 27 5.11 19.18 29.83
N LYS A 28 4.51 20.37 29.95
CA LYS A 28 3.55 20.87 28.94
C LYS A 28 4.20 21.01 27.56
N MET A 29 5.44 21.51 27.50
CA MET A 29 6.19 21.61 26.25
C MET A 29 6.56 20.23 25.68
N GLN A 30 6.93 19.28 26.54
CA GLN A 30 7.25 17.90 26.13
C GLN A 30 6.02 17.20 25.55
N ALA A 31 4.86 17.32 26.20
CA ALA A 31 3.60 16.77 25.72
C ALA A 31 3.19 17.39 24.37
N ARG A 32 3.33 18.72 24.22
CA ARG A 32 3.05 19.41 22.96
C ARG A 32 3.94 18.91 21.82
N ARG A 33 5.25 18.79 22.06
CA ARG A 33 6.20 18.25 21.06
C ARG A 33 5.88 16.80 20.69
N ALA A 34 5.55 15.96 21.67
CA ALA A 34 5.15 14.58 21.41
C ALA A 34 3.88 14.50 20.55
N GLN A 35 2.90 15.37 20.79
CA GLN A 35 1.70 15.46 19.95
C GLN A 35 2.02 15.91 18.52
N GLU A 36 2.90 16.90 18.35
CA GLU A 36 3.37 17.36 17.03
C GLU A 36 4.08 16.21 16.29
N SER A 37 5.01 15.50 16.94
CA SER A 37 5.70 14.35 16.35
C SER A 37 4.73 13.22 15.98
N LEU A 38 3.76 12.91 16.86
CA LEU A 38 2.72 11.91 16.56
C LEU A 38 1.85 12.32 15.38
N ALA A 39 1.52 13.61 15.24
CA ALA A 39 0.75 14.11 14.11
C ALA A 39 1.53 13.93 12.79
N THR A 40 2.83 14.26 12.78
CA THR A 40 3.71 14.03 11.63
C THR A 40 3.76 12.56 11.24
N VAL A 41 4.07 11.68 12.21
CA VAL A 41 4.14 10.23 11.98
C VAL A 41 2.82 9.68 11.45
N ARG A 42 1.68 10.12 12.00
CA ARG A 42 0.35 9.74 11.48
C ARG A 42 0.14 10.20 10.03
N GLY A 43 0.61 11.40 9.69
CA GLY A 43 0.59 11.92 8.32
C GLY A 43 1.41 11.05 7.37
N ASP A 44 2.64 10.71 7.75
CA ASP A 44 3.55 9.89 6.96
C ASP A 44 3.00 8.46 6.77
N PHE A 45 2.52 7.83 7.85
CA PHE A 45 1.87 6.52 7.76
C PHE A 45 0.64 6.55 6.86
N LYS A 46 -0.18 7.61 6.93
CA LYS A 46 -1.34 7.76 6.05
C LYS A 46 -0.93 7.90 4.58
N ALA A 47 0.16 8.60 4.29
CA ALA A 47 0.69 8.74 2.94
C ALA A 47 1.20 7.38 2.42
N ILE A 48 1.99 6.66 3.22
CA ILE A 48 2.52 5.33 2.86
C ILE A 48 1.40 4.31 2.68
N ALA A 49 0.38 4.35 3.55
CA ALA A 49 -0.77 3.46 3.51
C ALA A 49 -1.77 3.82 2.41
N THR A 50 -1.57 4.89 1.63
CA THR A 50 -2.47 5.27 0.55
C THR A 50 -1.90 4.86 -0.79
N TRP A 51 -2.65 4.06 -1.55
CA TRP A 51 -2.36 3.80 -2.96
C TRP A 51 -3.26 4.66 -3.84
N ASP A 52 -2.69 5.64 -4.55
CA ASP A 52 -3.42 6.41 -5.56
C ASP A 52 -3.26 5.77 -6.95
N ALA A 53 -4.37 5.30 -7.52
CA ALA A 53 -4.37 4.66 -8.83
C ALA A 53 -4.17 5.66 -10.00
N LYS A 54 -4.35 6.98 -9.80
CA LYS A 54 -4.24 7.97 -10.88
C LYS A 54 -2.80 8.27 -11.33
N ASP A 55 -1.79 7.97 -10.51
CA ASP A 55 -0.39 8.34 -10.77
C ASP A 55 0.32 7.42 -11.80
N GLY A 56 -0.39 7.02 -12.87
CA GLY A 56 0.13 6.10 -13.90
C GLY A 56 0.30 4.64 -13.44
N GLN A 57 0.05 4.37 -12.15
CA GLN A 57 0.22 3.05 -11.52
C GLN A 57 -0.88 2.05 -11.92
N MET A 58 -2.09 2.52 -12.28
CA MET A 58 -3.22 1.64 -12.56
C MET A 58 -3.00 0.71 -13.75
N TYR A 59 -2.33 1.18 -14.81
CA TYR A 59 -2.06 0.37 -16.00
C TYR A 59 -0.62 -0.18 -16.03
N SER A 60 0.00 -0.38 -14.86
CA SER A 60 1.35 -0.93 -14.76
C SER A 60 1.39 -2.43 -15.09
N MET A 61 2.59 -2.96 -15.37
CA MET A 61 2.82 -4.39 -15.56
C MET A 61 2.37 -5.20 -14.34
N LEU A 62 2.62 -4.69 -13.13
CA LEU A 62 2.26 -5.35 -11.88
C LEU A 62 0.75 -5.44 -11.71
N THR A 63 0.04 -4.35 -12.01
CA THR A 63 -1.43 -4.34 -11.95
C THR A 63 -2.04 -5.31 -12.96
N ARG A 64 -1.49 -5.40 -14.18
CA ARG A 64 -1.95 -6.39 -15.18
C ARG A 64 -1.75 -7.83 -14.71
N ARG A 65 -0.61 -8.14 -14.07
CA ARG A 65 -0.36 -9.46 -13.47
C ARG A 65 -1.32 -9.76 -12.32
N LEU A 66 -1.58 -8.78 -11.46
CA LEU A 66 -2.54 -8.90 -10.37
C LEU A 66 -3.94 -9.23 -10.91
N VAL A 67 -4.42 -8.45 -11.88
CA VAL A 67 -5.71 -8.67 -12.54
C VAL A 67 -5.77 -10.07 -13.17
N LEU A 68 -4.72 -10.49 -13.87
CA LEU A 68 -4.65 -11.84 -14.45
C LEU A 68 -4.77 -12.93 -13.38
N ARG A 69 -4.08 -12.80 -12.24
CA ARG A 69 -4.15 -13.77 -11.14
C ARG A 69 -5.53 -13.82 -10.49
N ILE A 70 -6.13 -12.66 -10.23
CA ILE A 70 -7.49 -12.57 -9.69
C ILE A 70 -8.50 -13.22 -10.64
N SER A 71 -8.40 -12.95 -11.94
CA SER A 71 -9.25 -13.60 -12.94
C SER A 71 -8.96 -15.10 -13.07
N GLY A 72 -7.71 -15.53 -12.93
CA GLY A 72 -7.32 -16.95 -12.92
C GLY A 72 -7.89 -17.72 -11.72
N ALA A 73 -8.14 -17.04 -10.60
CA ALA A 73 -8.84 -17.59 -9.44
C ALA A 73 -10.37 -17.70 -9.63
N GLY A 74 -10.89 -17.42 -10.84
CA GLY A 74 -12.32 -17.52 -11.15
C GLY A 74 -13.13 -16.25 -10.86
N CYS A 75 -12.48 -15.13 -10.52
CA CYS A 75 -13.19 -13.87 -10.29
C CYS A 75 -13.71 -13.27 -11.61
N PRO A 76 -15.02 -12.96 -11.72
CA PRO A 76 -15.58 -12.35 -12.92
C PRO A 76 -15.09 -10.91 -13.09
N GLU A 77 -14.97 -10.43 -14.34
CA GLU A 77 -14.30 -9.16 -14.65
C GLU A 77 -14.92 -7.94 -13.95
N ASN A 78 -16.24 -7.95 -13.76
CA ASN A 78 -16.96 -6.89 -13.05
C ASN A 78 -16.73 -6.87 -11.52
N LYS A 79 -16.17 -7.94 -10.95
CA LYS A 79 -15.87 -8.07 -9.51
C LYS A 79 -14.40 -7.89 -9.15
N VAL A 80 -13.51 -7.85 -10.14
CA VAL A 80 -12.06 -7.68 -9.91
C VAL A 80 -11.77 -6.41 -9.11
N LYS A 81 -12.48 -5.31 -9.38
CA LYS A 81 -12.34 -4.07 -8.62
C LYS A 81 -12.69 -4.27 -7.14
N ASP A 82 -13.82 -4.91 -6.86
CA ASP A 82 -14.30 -5.16 -5.50
C ASP A 82 -13.28 -6.01 -4.72
N VAL A 83 -12.73 -7.06 -5.35
CA VAL A 83 -11.70 -7.91 -4.74
C VAL A 83 -10.44 -7.11 -4.40
N ILE A 84 -9.97 -6.24 -5.30
CA ILE A 84 -8.80 -5.40 -5.03
C ILE A 84 -9.06 -4.46 -3.84
N LEU A 85 -10.26 -3.87 -3.76
CA LEU A 85 -10.64 -3.00 -2.66
C LEU A 85 -10.74 -3.77 -1.33
N SER A 86 -11.34 -4.97 -1.34
CA SER A 86 -11.40 -5.81 -0.14
C SER A 86 -10.02 -6.24 0.34
N CYS A 87 -9.12 -6.62 -0.56
CA CYS A 87 -7.74 -6.91 -0.19
C CYS A 87 -7.04 -5.67 0.39
N ALA A 88 -7.20 -4.51 -0.27
CA ALA A 88 -6.60 -3.26 0.20
C ALA A 88 -7.07 -2.91 1.62
N ASP A 89 -8.36 -3.05 1.90
CA ASP A 89 -8.95 -2.82 3.23
C ASP A 89 -8.35 -3.76 4.29
N VAL A 90 -8.23 -5.06 3.98
CA VAL A 90 -7.62 -6.05 4.89
C VAL A 90 -6.14 -5.72 5.19
N PHE A 91 -5.40 -5.20 4.21
CA PHE A 91 -4.01 -4.78 4.40
C PHE A 91 -3.86 -3.37 5.01
N GLY A 92 -4.96 -2.70 5.35
CA GLY A 92 -4.94 -1.33 5.86
C GLY A 92 -4.49 -0.29 4.82
N VAL A 93 -4.59 -0.63 3.54
CA VAL A 93 -4.23 0.22 2.41
C VAL A 93 -5.46 0.97 1.91
N ASN A 94 -5.39 2.30 1.89
CA ASN A 94 -6.42 3.15 1.31
C ASN A 94 -6.22 3.29 -0.20
N ALA A 95 -6.96 2.50 -0.98
CA ALA A 95 -6.94 2.58 -2.44
C ALA A 95 -7.84 3.73 -2.94
N LYS A 96 -7.24 4.82 -3.41
CA LYS A 96 -7.95 5.98 -3.97
C LYS A 96 -8.00 5.94 -5.49
N ASN A 97 -9.04 6.54 -6.05
CA ASN A 97 -9.22 6.75 -7.49
C ASN A 97 -9.16 5.48 -8.35
N LEU A 98 -9.40 4.30 -7.75
CA LEU A 98 -9.36 3.03 -8.47
C LEU A 98 -10.53 2.94 -9.48
N THR A 99 -10.20 3.10 -10.75
CA THR A 99 -11.15 3.11 -11.87
C THR A 99 -10.92 1.91 -12.78
N LEU A 100 -11.44 0.75 -12.37
CA LEU A 100 -11.41 -0.48 -13.16
C LEU A 100 -12.79 -0.78 -13.72
N SER A 101 -12.93 -0.64 -15.04
CA SER A 101 -14.11 -1.09 -15.79
C SER A 101 -13.93 -2.53 -16.27
N ALA A 102 -15.02 -3.27 -16.50
CA ALA A 102 -14.93 -4.63 -17.04
C ALA A 102 -14.17 -4.71 -18.39
N PRO A 103 -14.36 -3.78 -19.35
CA PRO A 103 -13.53 -3.73 -20.56
C PRO A 103 -12.04 -3.51 -20.27
N SER A 104 -11.70 -2.65 -19.30
CA SER A 104 -10.31 -2.42 -18.89
C SER A 104 -9.70 -3.69 -18.29
N VAL A 105 -10.45 -4.39 -17.44
CA VAL A 105 -10.05 -5.67 -16.83
C VAL A 105 -9.81 -6.74 -17.89
N ALA A 106 -10.73 -6.89 -18.85
CA ALA A 106 -10.58 -7.83 -19.95
C ALA A 106 -9.31 -7.55 -20.79
N ARG A 107 -9.03 -6.27 -21.07
CA ARG A 107 -7.81 -5.86 -21.76
C ARG A 107 -6.55 -6.18 -20.93
N MET A 108 -6.53 -5.81 -19.66
CA MET A 108 -5.42 -6.09 -18.74
C MET A 108 -5.15 -7.59 -18.61
N LYS A 109 -6.20 -8.42 -18.56
CA LYS A 109 -6.12 -9.89 -18.55
C LYS A 109 -5.48 -10.41 -19.84
N LYS A 110 -5.92 -9.94 -21.00
CA LYS A 110 -5.34 -10.32 -22.31
C LYS A 110 -3.86 -9.93 -22.40
N GLU A 111 -3.53 -8.69 -22.07
CA GLU A 111 -2.16 -8.20 -22.09
C GLU A 111 -1.26 -8.88 -21.05
N GLY A 112 -1.78 -9.14 -19.85
CA GLY A 112 -1.07 -9.88 -18.81
C GLY A 112 -0.62 -11.26 -19.28
N ARG A 113 -1.44 -11.96 -20.07
CA ARG A 113 -1.08 -13.26 -20.66
C ARG A 113 0.08 -13.14 -21.66
N TYR A 114 0.09 -12.12 -22.51
CA TYR A 114 1.21 -11.90 -23.42
C TYR A 114 2.50 -11.59 -22.66
N ILE A 115 2.41 -10.79 -21.59
CA ILE A 115 3.57 -10.47 -20.73
C ILE A 115 4.12 -11.74 -20.07
N SER A 116 3.27 -12.65 -19.58
CA SER A 116 3.75 -13.92 -19.03
C SER A 116 4.45 -14.80 -20.07
N LEU A 117 3.91 -14.86 -21.30
CA LEU A 117 4.52 -15.63 -22.39
C LEU A 117 5.90 -15.07 -22.79
N ILE A 118 6.02 -13.74 -22.90
CA ILE A 118 7.30 -13.08 -23.18
C ILE A 118 8.32 -13.38 -22.09
N GLN A 119 7.91 -13.37 -20.82
CA GLN A 119 8.81 -13.68 -19.71
C GLN A 119 9.30 -15.13 -19.78
N ILE A 120 8.40 -16.09 -20.00
CA ILE A 120 8.77 -17.50 -20.18
C ILE A 120 9.73 -17.67 -21.36
N GLY A 121 9.47 -17.01 -22.49
CA GLY A 121 10.38 -17.05 -23.65
C GLY A 121 11.78 -16.51 -23.35
N ARG A 122 11.88 -15.46 -22.52
CA ARG A 122 13.17 -14.94 -22.03
C ARG A 122 13.87 -15.92 -21.10
N GLU A 123 13.13 -16.55 -20.18
CA GLU A 123 13.66 -17.56 -19.27
C GLU A 123 14.18 -18.78 -20.04
N ILE A 124 13.41 -19.30 -21.00
CA ILE A 124 13.85 -20.39 -21.90
C ILE A 124 15.13 -20.00 -22.64
N LYS A 125 15.20 -18.79 -23.22
CA LYS A 125 16.41 -18.31 -23.90
C LYS A 125 17.62 -18.22 -22.97
N MET A 126 17.41 -17.81 -21.71
CA MET A 126 18.48 -17.72 -20.71
C MET A 126 18.97 -19.12 -20.28
N THR A 127 18.06 -20.08 -20.14
CA THR A 127 18.37 -21.44 -19.68
C THR A 127 18.98 -22.32 -20.77
N TYR A 128 18.50 -22.21 -22.02
CA TYR A 128 18.88 -23.11 -23.11
C TYR A 128 19.72 -22.45 -24.22
N GLY A 129 20.05 -21.16 -24.08
CA GLY A 129 20.72 -20.39 -25.13
C GLY A 129 19.80 -20.11 -26.33
N THR A 130 20.38 -19.86 -27.51
CA THR A 130 19.60 -19.66 -28.74
C THR A 130 19.03 -21.00 -29.21
N VAL A 131 17.78 -21.29 -28.84
CA VAL A 131 17.09 -22.48 -29.35
C VAL A 131 16.91 -22.31 -30.87
N PRO A 132 17.38 -23.24 -31.71
CA PRO A 132 17.16 -23.18 -33.16
C PRO A 132 15.65 -23.14 -33.43
N ARG A 133 15.20 -22.26 -34.33
CA ARG A 133 13.77 -22.14 -34.72
C ARG A 133 13.19 -23.40 -35.36
N GLN A 134 14.03 -24.37 -35.71
CA GLN A 134 13.63 -25.60 -36.38
C GLN A 134 13.05 -26.57 -35.34
N GLY A 135 11.71 -26.69 -35.31
CA GLY A 135 10.99 -27.69 -34.51
C GLY A 135 10.04 -27.15 -33.44
N LEU A 136 9.90 -25.83 -33.28
CA LEU A 136 8.86 -25.25 -32.42
C LEU A 136 7.51 -25.23 -33.15
N GLU A 137 6.83 -26.38 -33.16
CA GLU A 137 5.40 -26.40 -33.44
C GLU A 137 4.66 -25.76 -32.27
N PHE A 138 4.25 -24.50 -32.47
CA PHE A 138 3.31 -23.86 -31.56
C PHE A 138 1.94 -24.50 -31.79
N HIS A 139 1.62 -25.55 -31.05
CA HIS A 139 0.24 -26.01 -30.95
C HIS A 139 -0.55 -24.93 -30.22
N ASP A 140 -1.51 -24.33 -30.91
CA ASP A 140 -2.58 -23.56 -30.28
C ASP A 140 -3.28 -24.49 -29.29
N VAL A 141 -2.96 -24.35 -28.00
CA VAL A 141 -3.75 -24.95 -26.94
C VAL A 141 -5.03 -24.14 -26.84
N GLY A 142 -5.94 -24.41 -27.78
CA GLY A 142 -7.30 -23.90 -27.77
C GLY A 142 -7.89 -24.22 -26.41
N HIS A 143 -8.11 -23.20 -25.59
CA HIS A 143 -9.01 -23.32 -24.47
C HIS A 143 -10.39 -23.63 -25.07
N ASP A 144 -10.86 -24.85 -24.87
CA ASP A 144 -12.24 -25.28 -25.11
C ASP A 144 -13.20 -24.30 -24.42
N LEU A 145 -13.62 -23.28 -25.17
CA LEU A 145 -14.85 -22.57 -24.89
C LEU A 145 -15.97 -23.49 -25.36
N LYS A 146 -16.43 -24.37 -24.46
CA LYS A 146 -17.70 -25.08 -24.64
C LYS A 146 -18.79 -24.03 -24.88
N SER A 147 -19.16 -23.82 -26.14
CA SER A 147 -20.38 -23.13 -26.52
C SER A 147 -21.56 -24.06 -26.26
N GLY A 148 -21.98 -24.15 -25.00
CA GLY A 148 -23.30 -24.64 -24.66
C GLY A 148 -24.33 -23.64 -25.15
N LYS A 149 -24.80 -23.79 -26.39
CA LYS A 149 -26.09 -23.24 -26.81
C LYS A 149 -27.14 -24.32 -26.55
N SER A 150 -28.06 -23.97 -25.66
CA SER A 150 -29.38 -24.57 -25.52
C SER A 150 -30.22 -24.35 -26.77
#